data_AF-A0A2X2BCX9-F1
#
_entry.id   AF-A0A2X2BCX9-F1
#
_cell.length_a   1.000
_cell.length_b   1.000
_cell.length_c   1.000
_cell.angle_alpha   90.00
_cell.angle_beta   90.00
_cell.angle_gamma   90.00
#
_symmetry.space_group_name_H-M   'P 1'
#
loop_
_entity.id
_entity.type
_entity.pdbx_description
1 polymer ?
#
loop_
_entity_poly.entity_id
_entity_poly.type
_entity_poly.pdbx_seq_one_letter_code
_entity_poly.pdbx_strand_id
1 'polypeptide(L)'
;MALCLQVQKNLRGEIELFQGRSYKSYRGMGSLGAMSKGSSDRYFQTDNAADKLVPEGIEGRVAYKGLLKNIVHQQMGGLRSCMGLTGCATIKELNTKAEFVRISGAGIQESHVHDVTITKESPNYRLGM
;
A
#
# COMPACT_ATOMS: atom_id res chain seq x y z
N MET A 1 -2.61 -2.35 -2.10
CA MET A 1 -3.47 -2.36 -0.88
C MET A 1 -2.80 -3.05 0.32
N ALA A 2 -2.14 -4.20 0.13
CA ALA A 2 -1.45 -4.93 1.21
C ALA A 2 -0.49 -4.07 2.05
N LEU A 3 0.39 -3.30 1.38
CA LEU A 3 1.31 -2.36 2.04
C LEU A 3 0.60 -1.32 2.91
N CYS A 4 -0.59 -0.86 2.52
CA CYS A 4 -1.33 0.16 3.26
C CYS A 4 -1.92 -0.40 4.58
N LEU A 5 -2.30 -1.68 4.56
CA LEU A 5 -2.89 -2.37 5.71
C LEU A 5 -1.83 -2.83 6.73
N GLN A 6 -0.60 -3.12 6.32
CA GLN A 6 0.46 -3.54 7.25
C GLN A 6 0.94 -2.44 8.21
N VAL A 7 0.73 -1.17 7.86
CA VAL A 7 1.20 -0.02 8.67
C VAL A 7 0.19 0.46 9.72
N GLN A 8 -0.78 -0.38 10.09
CA GLN A 8 -1.85 -0.04 11.03
C GLN A 8 -1.51 -0.41 12.47
N LYS A 9 -2.05 0.34 13.44
CA LYS A 9 -1.88 0.07 14.89
C LYS A 9 -2.21 -1.38 15.26
N ASN A 10 -3.26 -1.94 14.67
CA ASN A 10 -3.81 -3.25 15.03
C ASN A 10 -3.11 -4.45 14.36
N LEU A 11 -2.18 -4.22 13.43
CA LEU A 11 -1.41 -5.29 12.81
C LEU A 11 -0.07 -5.50 13.54
N ARG A 12 0.41 -6.76 13.53
CA ARG A 12 1.64 -7.20 14.18
C ARG A 12 2.84 -6.37 13.71
N GLY A 13 3.66 -5.93 14.64
CA GLY A 13 4.81 -5.03 14.42
C GLY A 13 4.70 -3.77 15.27
N GLU A 14 5.77 -3.45 16.00
CA GLU A 14 5.86 -2.25 16.84
C GLU A 14 5.96 -0.99 15.99
N ILE A 15 5.57 0.14 16.58
CA ILE A 15 5.73 1.45 15.95
C ILE A 15 7.12 1.96 16.32
N GLU A 16 7.97 2.12 15.33
CA GLU A 16 9.31 2.64 15.50
C GLU A 16 9.31 4.15 15.23
N LEU A 17 9.95 4.92 16.11
CA LEU A 17 10.19 6.34 15.88
C LEU A 17 11.52 6.50 15.16
N PHE A 18 11.50 7.12 13.98
CA PHE A 18 12.72 7.42 13.22
C PHE A 18 12.67 8.86 12.73
N GLN A 19 13.68 9.66 13.07
CA GLN A 19 13.77 11.09 12.70
C GLN A 19 12.48 11.88 13.00
N GLY A 20 11.90 11.64 14.17
CA GLY A 20 10.68 12.33 14.62
C GLY A 20 9.39 11.90 13.91
N ARG A 21 9.43 10.88 13.05
CA ARG A 21 8.27 10.31 12.36
C ARG A 21 8.04 8.87 12.79
N SER A 22 6.77 8.48 12.89
CA SER A 22 6.38 7.12 13.24
C SER A 22 6.34 6.23 12.01
N TYR A 23 6.98 5.07 12.09
CA TYR A 23 7.02 4.06 11.05
C TYR A 23 6.59 2.70 11.60
N LYS A 24 6.17 1.79 10.72
CA LYS A 24 6.15 0.35 11.03
C LYS A 24 7.02 -0.40 10.05
N SER A 25 7.60 -1.49 10.52
CA SER A 25 8.31 -2.44 9.68
C SER A 25 7.34 -3.10 8.68
N TYR A 26 7.80 -3.19 7.45
CA TYR A 26 7.16 -3.90 6.36
C TYR A 26 8.17 -4.89 5.78
N ARG A 27 7.73 -6.12 5.57
CA ARG A 27 8.53 -7.14 4.90
C ARG A 27 7.68 -7.89 3.90
N GLY A 28 8.20 -8.07 2.70
CA GLY A 28 7.64 -9.01 1.73
C GLY A 28 7.79 -10.44 2.26
N MET A 29 6.86 -11.34 1.92
CA MET A 29 6.96 -12.74 2.37
C MET A 29 8.17 -13.48 1.78
N GLY A 30 8.69 -13.03 0.63
CA GLY A 30 9.93 -13.53 0.01
C GLY A 30 11.20 -12.78 0.43
N SER A 31 11.17 -12.05 1.55
CA SER A 31 12.36 -11.43 2.14
C SER A 31 13.16 -12.42 2.98
N LEU A 32 14.46 -12.19 3.14
CA LEU A 32 15.35 -13.06 3.90
C LEU A 32 14.87 -13.27 5.36
N GLY A 33 14.38 -12.23 6.04
CA GLY A 33 13.86 -12.33 7.41
C GLY A 33 12.48 -12.98 7.52
N ALA A 34 11.74 -13.10 6.41
CA ALA A 34 10.50 -13.89 6.34
C ALA A 34 10.78 -15.36 5.97
N MET A 35 11.72 -15.61 5.06
CA MET A 35 12.12 -16.94 4.61
C MET A 35 12.84 -17.73 5.72
N SER A 36 13.70 -17.07 6.51
CA SER A 36 14.40 -17.67 7.65
C SER A 36 13.49 -18.10 8.81
N LYS A 37 12.28 -17.54 8.94
CA LYS A 37 11.30 -17.85 10.01
C LYS A 37 10.28 -18.93 9.63
N GLY A 38 10.55 -19.74 8.61
CA GLY A 38 9.73 -20.92 8.29
C GLY A 38 8.77 -20.76 7.10
N SER A 39 8.92 -19.73 6.25
CA SER A 39 8.31 -19.78 4.90
C SER A 39 9.03 -20.78 3.96
N SER A 40 10.09 -21.43 4.44
CA SER A 40 10.87 -22.45 3.74
C SER A 40 10.21 -23.84 3.70
N ASP A 41 9.12 -24.07 4.42
CA ASP A 41 8.46 -25.39 4.53
C ASP A 41 7.83 -25.91 3.22
N ARG A 42 7.99 -25.16 2.10
CA ARG A 42 7.51 -25.55 0.77
C ARG A 42 8.53 -26.35 -0.05
N TYR A 43 9.80 -26.35 0.34
CA TYR A 43 10.84 -27.14 -0.31
C TYR A 43 11.73 -27.70 0.78
N PHE A 44 11.81 -29.03 0.89
CA PHE A 44 12.69 -29.79 1.81
C PHE A 44 14.15 -29.29 1.79
N GLN A 45 14.43 -28.16 2.43
CA GLN A 45 15.75 -27.57 2.61
C GLN A 45 16.13 -27.82 4.06
N THR A 46 16.56 -29.04 4.32
CA THR A 46 16.95 -29.53 5.65
C THR A 46 18.29 -28.98 6.15
N ASP A 47 18.97 -28.11 5.39
CA ASP A 47 20.24 -27.53 5.79
C ASP A 47 20.17 -26.00 5.79
N ASN A 48 20.37 -25.45 6.98
CA ASN A 48 20.52 -24.03 7.30
C ASN A 48 21.63 -23.34 6.49
N ALA A 49 21.43 -23.11 5.20
CA ALA A 49 22.28 -22.26 4.39
C ALA A 49 21.51 -20.99 4.05
N ALA A 50 21.54 -20.01 4.97
CA ALA A 50 21.08 -18.65 4.69
C ALA A 50 21.68 -18.09 3.39
N ASP A 51 22.87 -18.58 3.00
CA ASP A 51 23.60 -18.23 1.77
C ASP A 51 22.99 -18.75 0.46
N LYS A 52 21.98 -19.65 0.50
CA LYS A 52 21.31 -20.18 -0.71
C LYS A 52 19.95 -19.56 -1.01
N LEU A 53 19.46 -18.66 -0.17
CA LEU A 53 18.15 -18.04 -0.36
C LEU A 53 18.28 -16.85 -1.31
N VAL A 54 17.69 -16.94 -2.50
CA VAL A 54 17.52 -15.80 -3.40
C VAL A 54 16.23 -15.07 -3.00
N PRO A 55 16.29 -13.85 -2.44
CA PRO A 55 15.10 -13.15 -1.99
C PRO A 55 14.35 -12.52 -3.17
N GLU A 56 13.02 -12.73 -3.20
CA GLU A 56 12.10 -12.06 -4.14
C GLU A 56 11.40 -10.85 -3.50
N GLY A 57 11.63 -10.61 -2.21
CA GLY A 57 10.98 -9.57 -1.43
C GLY A 57 11.97 -8.68 -0.67
N ILE A 58 11.59 -7.42 -0.50
CA ILE A 58 12.35 -6.45 0.29
C ILE A 58 11.82 -6.32 1.71
N GLU A 59 12.69 -5.88 2.61
CA GLU A 59 12.34 -5.40 3.93
C GLU A 59 12.52 -3.89 3.98
N GLY A 60 11.65 -3.21 4.71
CA GLY A 60 11.71 -1.78 4.82
C GLY A 60 10.77 -1.27 5.90
N ARG A 61 10.56 0.04 5.88
CA ARG A 61 9.66 0.71 6.80
C ARG A 61 8.69 1.56 6.02
N VAL A 62 7.46 1.63 6.50
CA VAL A 62 6.41 2.46 5.90
C VAL A 62 5.91 3.42 6.96
N ALA A 63 5.63 4.66 6.57
CA ALA A 63 5.13 5.69 7.48
C ALA A 63 3.78 5.26 8.08
N TYR A 64 3.68 5.33 9.41
CA TYR A 64 2.47 4.97 10.15
C TYR A 64 1.27 5.78 9.63
N LYS A 65 0.18 5.06 9.33
CA LYS A 65 -1.01 5.65 8.67
C LYS A 65 -2.21 5.83 9.60
N GLY A 66 -2.05 5.59 10.91
CA GLY A 66 -3.12 5.75 11.88
C GLY A 66 -3.98 4.51 12.07
N LEU A 67 -5.27 4.74 12.37
CA LEU A 67 -6.27 3.69 12.59
C LEU A 67 -6.88 3.21 11.27
N LEU A 68 -7.12 1.90 11.17
CA LEU A 68 -7.69 1.27 9.97
C LEU A 68 -9.04 1.89 9.57
N LYS A 69 -9.88 2.23 10.56
CA LYS A 69 -11.17 2.89 10.35
C LYS A 69 -11.05 4.15 9.49
N ASN A 70 -10.03 4.97 9.73
CA ASN A 70 -9.86 6.23 9.02
C ASN A 70 -9.45 5.99 7.56
N ILE A 71 -8.58 4.99 7.32
CA ILE A 71 -8.16 4.63 5.97
C ILE A 71 -9.33 4.06 5.18
N VAL A 72 -10.06 3.10 5.75
CA VAL A 72 -11.24 2.52 5.10
C VAL A 72 -12.26 3.60 4.79
N HIS A 73 -12.50 4.54 5.72
CA HIS A 73 -13.40 5.67 5.47
C HIS A 73 -12.98 6.50 4.25
N GLN A 74 -11.69 6.87 4.15
CA GLN A 74 -11.17 7.64 3.00
C GLN A 74 -11.24 6.85 1.69
N GLN A 75 -10.87 5.56 1.71
CA GLN A 75 -10.90 4.71 0.51
C GLN A 75 -12.34 4.48 0.02
N MET A 76 -13.28 4.23 0.94
CA MET A 76 -14.69 4.09 0.60
C MET A 76 -15.30 5.42 0.12
N GLY A 77 -14.82 6.55 0.63
CA GLY A 77 -15.19 7.88 0.13
C GLY A 77 -14.78 8.07 -1.33
N GLY A 78 -13.53 7.74 -1.68
CA GLY A 78 -13.04 7.79 -3.06
C GLY A 78 -13.81 6.87 -4.00
N LEU A 79 -14.07 5.62 -3.58
CA LEU A 79 -14.84 4.66 -4.37
C LEU A 79 -16.27 5.17 -4.64
N ARG A 80 -16.96 5.69 -3.61
CA ARG A 80 -18.31 6.26 -3.77
C ARG A 80 -18.33 7.47 -4.69
N SER A 81 -17.32 8.35 -4.59
CA SER A 81 -17.18 9.48 -5.50
C SER A 81 -17.02 9.03 -6.96
N CYS A 82 -16.20 8.00 -7.19
CA CYS A 82 -16.01 7.40 -8.52
C CYS A 82 -17.32 6.82 -9.06
N MET A 83 -18.03 6.02 -8.25
CA MET A 83 -19.34 5.47 -8.62
C MET A 83 -20.38 6.55 -8.94
N GLY A 84 -20.34 7.69 -8.26
CA GLY A 84 -21.16 8.86 -8.57
C GLY A 84 -20.82 9.48 -9.93
N LEU A 85 -19.53 9.65 -10.23
CA LEU A 85 -19.06 10.18 -11.52
C LEU A 85 -19.40 9.26 -12.69
N THR A 86 -19.38 7.95 -12.48
CA THR A 86 -19.72 6.95 -13.52
C THR A 86 -21.20 6.56 -13.54
N GLY A 87 -22.05 7.17 -12.68
CA GLY A 87 -23.48 6.87 -12.61
C GLY A 87 -23.81 5.42 -12.25
N CYS A 88 -22.94 4.74 -11.50
CA CYS A 88 -23.08 3.32 -11.14
C CYS A 88 -23.62 3.18 -9.71
N ALA A 89 -24.81 2.60 -9.54
CA ALA A 89 -25.42 2.42 -8.22
C ALA A 89 -24.83 1.23 -7.46
N THR A 90 -24.23 0.25 -8.16
CA THR A 90 -23.63 -0.94 -7.55
C THR A 90 -22.24 -1.24 -8.09
N ILE A 91 -21.46 -2.03 -7.33
CA ILE A 91 -20.15 -2.52 -7.78
C ILE A 91 -20.26 -3.36 -9.04
N LYS A 92 -21.35 -4.12 -9.19
CA LYS A 92 -21.60 -4.91 -10.40
C LYS A 92 -21.74 -4.00 -11.62
N GLU A 93 -22.46 -2.90 -11.49
CA GLU A 93 -22.59 -1.92 -12.56
C GLU A 93 -21.26 -1.25 -12.87
N LEU A 94 -20.49 -0.85 -11.86
CA LEU A 94 -19.16 -0.28 -12.06
C LEU A 94 -18.26 -1.22 -12.87
N ASN A 95 -18.30 -2.53 -12.57
CA ASN A 95 -17.49 -3.53 -13.27
C ASN A 95 -17.91 -3.78 -14.73
N THR A 96 -19.15 -3.46 -15.12
CA THR A 96 -19.68 -3.79 -16.45
C THR A 96 -19.98 -2.58 -17.33
N LYS A 97 -20.25 -1.42 -16.74
CA LYS A 97 -20.67 -0.19 -17.45
C LYS A 97 -19.58 0.88 -17.51
N ALA A 98 -18.60 0.85 -16.60
CA ALA A 98 -17.57 1.87 -16.58
C ALA A 98 -16.65 1.74 -17.81
N GLU A 99 -16.38 2.87 -18.44
CA GLU A 99 -15.47 2.95 -19.58
C GLU A 99 -14.15 3.57 -19.15
N PHE A 100 -13.06 3.02 -19.69
CA PHE A 100 -11.71 3.54 -19.45
C PHE A 100 -11.19 4.22 -20.69
N VAL A 101 -10.50 5.34 -20.49
CA VAL A 101 -9.75 6.03 -21.53
C VAL A 101 -8.26 5.81 -21.33
N ARG A 102 -7.53 5.66 -22.43
CA ARG A 102 -6.07 5.57 -22.38
C ARG A 102 -5.47 6.97 -22.31
N ILE A 103 -4.68 7.22 -21.28
CA ILE A 103 -3.94 8.47 -21.10
C ILE A 103 -2.43 8.25 -21.36
N SER A 104 -1.74 9.34 -21.69
CA SER A 104 -0.28 9.36 -21.82
C SER A 104 0.38 9.58 -20.45
N GLY A 105 1.72 9.48 -20.40
CA GLY A 105 2.46 9.82 -19.17
C GLY A 105 2.27 11.27 -18.73
N ALA A 106 2.05 12.20 -19.67
CA ALA A 106 1.70 13.59 -19.36
C ALA A 106 0.31 13.68 -18.69
N GLY A 107 -0.65 12.87 -19.13
CA GLY A 107 -1.98 12.81 -18.50
C GLY A 107 -1.94 12.30 -17.05
N ILE A 108 -0.95 11.45 -16.70
CA ILE A 108 -0.73 11.05 -15.30
C ILE A 108 -0.26 12.24 -14.46
N GLN A 109 0.68 13.04 -14.97
CA GLN A 109 1.16 14.24 -14.28
C GLN A 109 0.04 15.27 -14.09
N GLU A 110 -0.77 15.48 -15.13
CA GLU A 110 -1.96 16.34 -15.08
C GLU A 110 -2.99 15.83 -14.05
N SER A 111 -3.13 14.51 -13.89
CA SER A 111 -4.06 13.93 -12.91
C SER A 111 -3.63 14.14 -11.45
N HIS A 112 -2.34 14.34 -11.21
CA HIS A 112 -1.81 14.66 -9.88
C HIS A 112 -1.87 16.17 -9.64
N VAL A 113 -1.81 16.59 -8.36
CA VAL A 113 -1.61 18.00 -8.01
C VAL A 113 -0.32 18.49 -8.68
N HIS A 114 -0.45 19.47 -9.56
CA HIS A 114 0.63 20.10 -10.31
C HIS A 114 0.54 21.63 -10.20
N ASP A 115 1.65 22.33 -10.44
CA ASP A 115 1.79 23.79 -10.45
C ASP A 115 1.39 24.53 -9.16
N VAL A 116 1.31 23.84 -8.03
CA VAL A 116 1.06 24.42 -6.71
C VAL A 116 1.89 23.75 -5.61
N THR A 117 2.22 24.51 -4.56
CA THR A 117 2.87 23.98 -3.35
C THR A 117 1.84 23.51 -2.34
N ILE A 118 1.87 22.22 -1.98
CA ILE A 118 1.01 21.66 -0.93
C ILE A 118 1.52 22.13 0.44
N THR A 119 0.72 22.92 1.14
CA THR A 119 1.06 23.45 2.48
C THR A 119 0.54 22.57 3.62
N LYS A 120 -0.46 21.72 3.35
CA LYS A 120 -1.07 20.80 4.32
C LYS A 120 -1.36 19.47 3.66
N GLU A 121 -0.96 18.37 4.30
CA GLU A 121 -1.25 17.03 3.79
C GLU A 121 -2.76 16.72 3.84
N SER A 122 -3.27 16.18 2.73
CA SER A 122 -4.63 15.63 2.69
C SER A 122 -4.66 14.21 3.27
N PRO A 123 -5.73 13.80 3.97
CA PRO A 123 -5.88 12.45 4.48
C PRO A 123 -5.84 11.33 3.42
N ASN A 124 -6.16 11.65 2.17
CA ASN A 124 -6.26 10.70 1.06
C ASN A 124 -5.25 10.94 -0.08
N TYR A 125 -4.37 11.92 0.04
CA TYR A 125 -3.44 12.30 -1.04
C TYR A 125 -2.06 12.65 -0.49
N ARG A 126 -1.03 11.95 -0.96
CA ARG A 126 0.38 12.20 -0.66
C ARG A 126 1.20 12.05 -1.95
N LEU A 127 1.98 13.05 -2.31
CA LEU A 127 3.01 12.91 -3.33
C LEU A 127 4.14 12.05 -2.75
N GLY A 128 4.55 11.02 -3.48
CA GLY A 128 5.69 10.16 -3.10
C GLY A 128 5.29 8.87 -2.40
N MET A 129 5.38 7.77 -3.15
CA MET A 129 6.22 6.64 -2.72
C MET A 129 7.66 6.98 -3.08
#